data_AF-W4DAV3-F1
#
_entry.id   AF-W4DAV3-F1
#
_cell.length_a   1.000
_cell.length_b   1.000
_cell.length_c   1.000
_cell.angle_alpha   90.00
_cell.angle_beta   90.00
_cell.angle_gamma   90.00
#
_symmetry.space_group_name_H-M   'P 1'
#
loop_
_entity.id
_entity.type
_entity.pdbx_description
1 polymer ?
#
loop_
_entity_poly.entity_id
_entity_poly.type
_entity_poly.pdbx_seq_one_letter_code
_entity_poly.pdbx_strand_id
1 'polypeptide(L)'
;MRVAPFGFDKYEEGQLVVNETERQYVQMIYEWYVLEKLTLRQIGDRLYGKVKPKRAESSNWGASSISKILTSEIYIGKYYYNR
;
A
#
# COMPACT_ATOMS: atom_id res chain seq x y z
N MET A 1 3.47 -13.31 8.16
CA MET A 1 2.94 -11.94 8.37
C MET A 1 1.68 -11.99 9.22
N ARG A 2 1.53 -11.09 10.21
CA ARG A 2 0.30 -10.92 10.99
C ARG A 2 -0.81 -10.17 10.23
N VAL A 3 -0.46 -9.31 9.26
CA VAL A 3 -1.39 -8.51 8.44
C VAL A 3 -0.87 -8.45 7.00
N ALA A 4 -1.75 -8.60 6.02
CA ALA A 4 -1.43 -8.54 4.59
C ALA A 4 -0.89 -7.16 4.17
N PRO A 5 -0.05 -7.08 3.13
CA PRO A 5 0.32 -5.83 2.49
C PRO A 5 -0.91 -5.11 1.92
N PHE A 6 -0.84 -3.78 1.81
CA PHE A 6 -1.93 -2.99 1.24
C PHE A 6 -2.12 -3.31 -0.24
N GLY A 7 -3.35 -3.44 -0.73
CA GLY A 7 -3.64 -3.99 -2.07
C GLY A 7 -3.87 -5.50 -2.09
N PHE A 8 -3.71 -6.18 -0.95
CA PHE A 8 -3.92 -7.63 -0.83
C PHE A 8 -4.72 -7.98 0.42
N ASP A 9 -5.60 -8.96 0.32
CA ASP A 9 -6.24 -9.62 1.46
C ASP A 9 -5.62 -10.99 1.71
N LYS A 10 -5.66 -11.43 2.98
CA LYS A 10 -5.18 -12.75 3.37
C LYS A 10 -6.37 -13.72 3.39
N TYR A 11 -6.25 -14.82 2.66
CA TYR A 11 -7.22 -15.92 2.72
C TYR A 11 -6.85 -16.94 3.82
N GLU A 12 -7.78 -17.84 4.16
CA GLU A 12 -7.61 -18.80 5.26
C GLU A 12 -6.37 -19.70 5.09
N GLU A 13 -6.01 -20.04 3.86
CA GLU A 13 -4.84 -20.87 3.53
C GLU A 13 -3.50 -20.08 3.47
N GLY A 14 -3.50 -18.81 3.86
CA GLY A 14 -2.29 -17.96 3.83
C GLY A 14 -1.93 -17.40 2.45
N GLN A 15 -2.77 -17.62 1.45
CA GLN A 15 -2.65 -17.02 0.13
C GLN A 15 -2.99 -15.52 0.18
N LEU A 16 -2.30 -14.73 -0.66
CA LEU A 16 -2.59 -13.31 -0.85
C LEU A 16 -3.46 -13.14 -2.09
N VAL A 17 -4.66 -12.61 -1.89
CA VAL A 17 -5.60 -12.29 -2.97
C VAL A 17 -5.58 -10.79 -3.20
N VAL A 18 -5.61 -10.37 -4.47
CA VAL A 18 -5.61 -8.95 -4.81
C VAL A 18 -6.93 -8.32 -4.35
N ASN A 19 -6.84 -7.25 -3.57
CA ASN A 19 -8.00 -6.41 -3.24
C ASN A 19 -8.13 -5.33 -4.32
N GLU A 20 -9.18 -5.40 -5.14
CA GLU A 20 -9.35 -4.51 -6.29
C GLU A 20 -9.42 -3.03 -5.90
N THR A 21 -10.12 -2.72 -4.80
CA THR A 21 -10.25 -1.36 -4.29
C THR A 21 -8.90 -0.81 -3.83
N GLU A 22 -8.18 -1.54 -2.99
CA GLU A 22 -6.88 -1.09 -2.49
C GLU A 22 -5.82 -1.07 -3.60
N ARG A 23 -5.89 -1.98 -4.58
CA ARG A 23 -5.00 -2.01 -5.75
C ARG A 23 -5.06 -0.70 -6.54
N GLN A 24 -6.25 -0.13 -6.72
CA GLN A 24 -6.39 1.16 -7.44
C GLN A 24 -5.60 2.26 -6.72
N TYR A 25 -5.68 2.31 -5.39
CA TYR A 25 -4.90 3.28 -4.62
C TYR A 25 -3.40 3.02 -4.70
N VAL A 26 -2.95 1.76 -4.76
CA VAL A 26 -1.53 1.45 -5.01
C VAL A 26 -1.08 2.03 -6.35
N GLN A 27 -1.85 1.82 -7.42
CA GLN A 27 -1.53 2.37 -8.74
C GLN A 27 -1.48 3.90 -8.73
N MET A 28 -2.46 4.54 -8.10
CA MET A 28 -2.48 6.00 -7.92
C MET A 28 -1.26 6.51 -7.14
N ILE A 29 -0.82 5.81 -6.09
CA ILE A 29 0.39 6.17 -5.33
C ILE A 29 1.63 6.16 -6.23
N TYR A 30 1.80 5.13 -7.08
CA TYR A 30 2.90 5.09 -8.04
C TYR A 30 2.80 6.20 -9.07
N GLU A 31 1.60 6.47 -9.61
CA GLU A 31 1.36 7.54 -10.57
C GLU A 31 1.72 8.91 -10.00
N TRP A 32 1.20 9.22 -8.81
CA TRP A 32 1.47 10.48 -8.11
C TRP A 32 2.95 10.66 -7.78
N TYR A 33 3.65 9.58 -7.45
CA TYR A 33 5.09 9.65 -7.14
C TYR A 33 5.94 9.79 -8.41
N VAL A 34 5.66 9.00 -9.45
CA VAL A 34 6.51 8.90 -10.65
C VAL A 34 6.19 9.99 -11.67
N LEU A 35 4.91 10.26 -11.95
CA LEU A 35 4.48 11.21 -12.97
C LEU A 35 4.31 12.61 -12.38
N GLU A 36 3.55 12.73 -11.29
CA GLU A 36 3.26 14.05 -10.67
C GLU A 36 4.37 14.55 -9.74
N LYS A 37 5.39 13.73 -9.44
CA LYS A 37 6.53 14.06 -8.56
C LYS A 37 6.12 14.55 -7.17
N LEU A 38 4.99 14.06 -6.64
CA LEU A 38 4.53 14.44 -5.31
C LEU A 38 5.43 13.85 -4.22
N THR A 39 5.61 14.62 -3.15
CA THR A 39 6.28 14.12 -1.94
C THR A 39 5.40 13.10 -1.22
N LEU A 40 6.01 12.24 -0.40
CA LEU A 40 5.29 11.25 0.41
C LEU A 40 4.25 11.91 1.33
N ARG A 41 4.51 13.13 1.81
CA ARG A 41 3.54 13.89 2.61
C ARG A 41 2.32 14.28 1.79
N GLN A 42 2.52 14.86 0.61
CA GLN A 42 1.42 15.26 -0.29
C GLN A 42 0.59 14.06 -0.74
N ILE A 43 1.22 12.90 -0.97
CA ILE A 43 0.52 11.65 -1.25
C ILE A 43 -0.34 11.24 -0.05
N GLY A 44 0.21 11.32 1.17
CA GLY A 44 -0.54 11.03 2.40
C GLY A 44 -1.75 11.94 2.59
N ASP A 45 -1.58 13.24 2.32
CA ASP A 45 -2.66 14.23 2.37
C ASP A 45 -3.76 13.92 1.33
N ARG A 46 -3.40 13.46 0.13
CA ARG A 46 -4.38 13.04 -0.90
C ARG A 46 -5.15 11.78 -0.54
N LEU A 47 -4.51 10.86 0.19
CA LEU A 47 -5.14 9.61 0.64
C LEU A 47 -6.01 9.80 1.88
N TYR A 48 -5.77 10.87 2.65
CA TYR A 48 -6.52 11.17 3.86
C TYR A 48 -8.03 11.24 3.59
N GLY A 49 -8.79 10.47 4.36
CA GLY A 49 -10.25 10.39 4.23
C GLY A 49 -10.76 9.55 3.05
N LYS A 50 -9.90 9.12 2.12
CA LYS A 50 -10.31 8.27 0.97
C LYS A 50 -10.16 6.79 1.26
N VAL A 51 -9.03 6.40 1.87
CA VAL A 51 -8.73 5.01 2.21
C VAL A 51 -7.91 4.94 3.48
N LYS A 52 -8.10 3.88 4.27
CA LYS A 52 -7.37 3.68 5.53
C LYS A 52 -6.17 2.76 5.32
N PRO A 53 -5.01 3.02 5.95
CA PRO A 53 -3.91 2.06 5.98
C PRO A 53 -4.32 0.80 6.75
N LYS A 54 -3.93 -0.39 6.27
CA LYS A 54 -4.31 -1.70 6.87
C LYS A 54 -3.94 -1.87 8.36
N ARG A 55 -2.93 -1.16 8.85
CA ARG A 55 -2.40 -1.30 10.22
C ARG A 55 -2.66 -0.08 11.10
N ALA A 56 -3.39 0.91 10.61
CA ALA A 56 -3.58 2.16 11.31
C ALA A 56 -4.97 2.24 11.93
N GLU A 57 -5.03 2.69 13.18
CA GLU A 57 -6.27 3.05 13.87
C GLU A 57 -6.87 4.37 13.33
N SER A 58 -6.11 5.10 12.52
CA SER A 58 -6.52 6.38 11.91
C SER A 58 -6.36 6.35 10.39
N SER A 59 -7.07 7.25 9.70
CA SER A 59 -6.96 7.44 8.24
C SER A 59 -5.68 8.16 7.81
N ASN A 60 -4.72 8.35 8.71
CA ASN A 60 -3.49 9.07 8.43
C ASN A 60 -2.49 8.18 7.70
N TRP A 61 -2.05 8.64 6.53
CA TRP A 61 -1.01 7.99 5.75
C TRP A 61 0.34 8.61 6.04
N GLY A 62 1.12 7.94 6.89
CA GLY A 62 2.49 8.34 7.19
C GLY A 62 3.45 8.06 6.02
N ALA A 63 4.49 8.88 5.90
CA ALA A 63 5.50 8.75 4.85
C ALA A 63 6.15 7.35 4.81
N SER A 64 6.40 6.74 5.97
CA SER A 64 6.97 5.38 6.07
C SER A 64 6.04 4.30 5.49
N SER A 65 4.72 4.47 5.60
CA SER A 65 3.75 3.51 5.03
C SER A 65 3.75 3.60 3.51
N ILE A 66 3.76 4.82 2.97
CA ILE A 66 3.80 5.06 1.52
C ILE A 66 5.15 4.59 0.94
N SER A 67 6.25 4.89 1.62
CA SER A 67 7.59 4.44 1.23
C SER A 67 7.68 2.91 1.14
N LYS A 68 7.06 2.18 2.08
CA LYS A 68 6.98 0.71 2.01
C LYS A 68 6.20 0.22 0.78
N ILE A 69 5.15 0.92 0.36
CA ILE A 69 4.41 0.54 -0.86
C ILE A 69 5.29 0.72 -2.10
N LEU A 70 5.98 1.86 -2.20
CA LEU A 70 6.82 2.21 -3.34
C LEU A 70 8.09 1.35 -3.47
N THR A 71 8.58 0.79 -2.36
CA THR A 71 9.82 0.01 -2.32
C THR A 71 9.61 -1.49 -2.24
N SER A 72 8.38 -1.96 -1.98
CA SER A 72 8.12 -3.38 -1.83
C SER A 72 8.07 -4.09 -3.18
N GLU A 73 8.91 -5.13 -3.34
CA GLU A 73 8.92 -5.97 -4.54
C GLU A 73 7.65 -6.84 -4.68
N ILE A 74 6.74 -6.85 -3.69
CA ILE A 74 5.49 -7.62 -3.80
C ILE A 74 4.62 -7.12 -4.96
N TYR A 75 4.65 -5.82 -5.24
CA TYR A 75 3.85 -5.20 -6.30
C TYR A 75 4.38 -5.50 -7.71
N ILE A 76 5.57 -6.13 -7.81
CA ILE A 76 6.12 -6.69 -9.04
C ILE A 76 6.10 -8.23 -9.03
N GLY A 77 5.33 -8.85 -8.13
CA GLY A 77 5.13 -10.29 -8.06
C GLY A 77 6.21 -11.07 -7.30
N LYS A 78 7.16 -10.40 -6.63
CA LYS A 78 8.16 -11.09 -5.81
C LYS A 78 7.77 -11.07 -4.34
N TYR A 79 7.56 -12.26 -3.77
CA TYR A 79 7.21 -12.42 -2.36
C TYR A 79 8.27 -13.23 -1.64
N TYR A 80 8.75 -12.72 -0.50
CA TYR A 80 9.70 -13.42 0.37
C TYR A 80 9.10 -13.58 1.76
N TYR A 81 9.21 -14.79 2.31
CA TYR A 81 8.85 -15.12 3.69
C TYR A 81 10.13 -15.44 4.46
N ASN A 82 10.34 -14.77 5.61
CA ASN A 82 11.53 -14.90 6.46
C ASN A 82 12.87 -14.76 5.73
N ARG A 83 13.11 -13.60 5.12
CA ARG A 83 14.45 -13.22 4.67
C ARG A 83 15.24 -12.60 5.81
#